data_AF-A0A7W4J420-F1
#
_entry.id   AF-A0A7W4J420-F1
#
_cell.length_a   1.000
_cell.length_b   1.000
_cell.length_c   1.000
_cell.angle_alpha   90.00
_cell.angle_beta   90.00
_cell.angle_gamma   90.00
#
_symmetry.space_group_name_H-M   'P 1'
#
loop_
_entity.id
_entity.type
_entity.pdbx_description
1 polymer ?
#
loop_
_entity_poly.entity_id
_entity_poly.type
_entity_poly.pdbx_seq_one_letter_code
_entity_poly.pdbx_strand_id
1 'polypeptide(L)'
;MFIRCRPDPIVRAALAAGALCLAGCDLVDQRTFDPRASRPPAPFVPPAPPGRPPVPPLVEIGAGTPPGQWQPALQGAVARARALKPNVLFQVRVLVPAGPTPQQEGAALARAVATDGRAVAAAIVADGATSSQVEITAMSDSSVTAGVIRVYVR
;
A
#
# COMPACT_ATOMS: atom_id res chain seq x y z
N MET A 1 69.09 -48.03 18.30
CA MET A 1 69.51 -47.99 16.88
C MET A 1 68.27 -48.20 16.03
N PHE A 2 67.59 -47.14 15.59
CA PHE A 2 66.40 -47.24 14.74
C PHE A 2 66.78 -46.84 13.31
N ILE A 3 66.82 -47.81 12.42
CA ILE A 3 67.04 -47.62 11.00
C ILE A 3 65.75 -47.00 10.45
N ARG A 4 65.78 -45.68 10.19
CA ARG A 4 64.76 -44.99 9.40
C ARG A 4 64.97 -45.42 7.94
N CYS A 5 64.19 -46.40 7.46
CA CYS A 5 64.00 -46.61 6.03
C CYS A 5 63.36 -45.35 5.46
N ARG A 6 64.16 -44.53 4.76
CA ARG A 6 63.62 -43.46 3.92
C ARG A 6 62.88 -44.15 2.77
N PRO A 7 61.57 -43.91 2.59
CA PRO A 7 60.88 -44.45 1.43
C PRO A 7 61.52 -43.86 0.17
N ASP A 8 61.78 -44.73 -0.80
CA ASP A 8 62.48 -44.38 -2.03
C ASP A 8 61.84 -43.15 -2.69
N PRO A 9 62.66 -42.21 -3.21
CA PRO A 9 62.15 -41.03 -3.89
C PRO A 9 61.24 -41.39 -5.07
N ILE A 10 61.42 -42.59 -5.64
CA ILE A 10 60.60 -43.15 -6.72
C ILE A 10 59.16 -43.45 -6.24
N VAL A 11 59.00 -44.04 -5.05
CA VAL A 11 57.68 -44.37 -4.48
C VAL A 11 56.92 -43.10 -4.11
N ARG A 12 57.63 -42.09 -3.58
CA ARG A 12 57.05 -40.77 -3.29
C ARG A 12 56.63 -40.02 -4.55
N ALA A 13 57.44 -40.09 -5.60
CA ALA A 13 57.11 -39.49 -6.89
C ALA A 13 55.90 -40.17 -7.56
N ALA A 14 55.80 -41.50 -7.46
CA ALA A 14 54.68 -42.26 -8.01
C ALA A 14 53.34 -41.95 -7.29
N LEU A 15 53.35 -41.86 -5.96
CA LEU A 15 52.16 -41.48 -5.17
C LEU A 15 51.73 -40.04 -5.44
N ALA A 16 52.69 -39.11 -5.55
CA ALA A 16 52.40 -37.72 -5.89
C ALA A 16 51.84 -37.58 -7.32
N ALA A 17 52.38 -38.33 -8.29
CA ALA A 17 51.89 -38.36 -9.66
C ALA A 17 50.47 -38.98 -9.74
N GLY A 18 50.21 -40.06 -9.00
CA GLY A 18 48.87 -40.67 -8.93
C GLY A 18 47.81 -39.73 -8.37
N ALA A 19 48.14 -38.93 -7.35
CA ALA A 19 47.22 -37.93 -6.79
C ALA A 19 46.92 -36.78 -7.77
N LEU A 20 47.90 -36.38 -8.59
CA LEU A 20 47.73 -35.37 -9.65
C LEU A 20 46.84 -35.87 -10.80
N CYS A 21 46.87 -37.17 -11.14
CA CYS A 21 45.99 -37.75 -12.16
C CYS A 21 44.51 -37.80 -11.74
N LEU A 22 44.21 -37.87 -10.43
CA LEU A 22 42.84 -37.86 -9.90
C LEU A 22 42.26 -36.45 -9.75
N ALA A 23 43.09 -35.41 -9.77
CA ALA A 23 42.66 -34.02 -9.69
C ALA A 23 42.16 -33.44 -11.04
N GLY A 24 42.33 -34.18 -12.13
CA GLY A 24 41.91 -33.79 -13.48
C GLY A 24 40.58 -34.39 -13.96
N CYS A 25 39.94 -35.24 -13.15
CA CYS A 25 38.64 -35.82 -13.48
C CYS A 25 37.54 -35.04 -12.76
N ASP A 26 36.73 -34.31 -13.53
CA ASP A 26 35.44 -33.84 -13.04
C ASP A 26 34.65 -35.10 -12.63
N LEU A 27 34.34 -35.27 -11.35
CA LEU A 27 33.56 -36.42 -10.88
C LEU A 27 32.20 -36.35 -11.56
N VAL A 28 31.71 -37.48 -12.07
CA VAL A 28 30.38 -37.56 -12.68
C VAL A 28 29.35 -37.09 -11.66
N ASP A 29 28.89 -35.87 -11.86
CA ASP A 29 27.91 -35.19 -11.01
C ASP A 29 26.66 -34.85 -11.83
N GLN A 30 25.60 -34.39 -11.17
CA GLN A 30 24.35 -33.94 -11.77
C GLN A 30 24.58 -32.88 -12.87
N ARG A 31 25.66 -32.09 -12.77
CA ARG A 31 26.08 -31.11 -13.80
C ARG A 31 26.49 -31.74 -15.14
N THR A 32 26.91 -33.01 -15.12
CA THR A 32 27.30 -33.76 -16.32
C THR A 32 26.09 -34.05 -17.21
N PHE A 33 24.93 -34.27 -16.59
CA PHE A 33 23.69 -34.62 -17.28
C PHE A 33 22.79 -33.40 -17.49
N ASP A 34 22.81 -32.45 -16.55
CA ASP A 34 22.13 -31.17 -16.67
C ASP A 34 23.06 -30.05 -16.16
N PRO A 35 23.66 -29.24 -17.06
CA PRO A 35 24.49 -28.10 -16.68
C PRO A 35 23.82 -27.07 -15.76
N ARG A 36 22.50 -27.14 -15.57
CA ARG A 36 21.72 -26.29 -14.68
C ARG A 36 21.31 -26.96 -13.37
N ALA A 37 21.72 -28.21 -13.10
CA ALA A 37 21.34 -28.96 -11.91
C ALA A 37 21.68 -28.25 -10.58
N SER A 38 22.68 -27.37 -10.57
CA SER A 38 23.03 -26.56 -9.39
C SER A 38 22.28 -25.23 -9.28
N ARG A 39 21.35 -24.93 -10.19
CA ARG A 39 20.52 -23.74 -10.09
C ARG A 39 19.28 -24.10 -9.26
N PRO A 40 19.09 -23.49 -8.08
CA PRO A 40 17.85 -23.66 -7.34
C PRO A 40 16.66 -23.31 -8.24
N PRO A 41 15.57 -24.09 -8.23
CA PRO A 41 14.37 -23.75 -8.98
C PRO A 41 13.88 -22.40 -8.49
N ALA A 42 13.72 -21.44 -9.40
CA ALA A 42 13.10 -20.16 -9.09
C ALA A 42 11.60 -20.41 -8.88
N PRO A 43 11.04 -20.23 -7.66
CA PRO A 43 9.61 -20.37 -7.46
C PRO A 43 8.89 -19.35 -8.33
N PHE A 44 7.91 -19.81 -9.13
CA PHE A 44 7.01 -18.88 -9.79
C PHE A 44 6.17 -18.18 -8.72
N VAL A 45 6.42 -16.89 -8.51
CA VAL A 45 5.56 -16.04 -7.69
C VAL A 45 4.55 -15.41 -8.64
N PRO A 46 3.26 -15.78 -8.57
CA PRO A 46 2.25 -15.11 -9.38
C PRO A 46 2.24 -13.62 -9.06
N PRO A 47 2.01 -12.74 -10.05
CA PRO A 47 1.86 -11.32 -9.79
C PRO A 47 0.75 -11.11 -8.76
N ALA A 48 0.96 -10.17 -7.84
CA ALA A 48 -0.06 -9.85 -6.85
C ALA A 48 -1.37 -9.49 -7.57
N PRO A 49 -2.52 -9.97 -7.08
CA PRO A 49 -3.81 -9.57 -7.64
C PRO A 49 -3.90 -8.04 -7.68
N PRO A 50 -4.52 -7.46 -8.72
CA PRO A 50 -4.76 -6.03 -8.75
C PRO A 50 -5.51 -5.62 -7.48
N GLY A 51 -5.09 -4.48 -6.90
CA GLY A 51 -5.71 -3.95 -5.70
C GLY A 51 -7.21 -3.73 -5.88
N ARG A 52 -7.97 -3.80 -4.77
CA ARG A 52 -9.39 -3.46 -4.80
C ARG A 52 -9.58 -2.01 -5.27
N PRO A 53 -10.57 -1.73 -6.14
CA PRO A 53 -10.84 -0.37 -6.57
C PRO A 53 -11.22 0.51 -5.37
N PRO A 54 -10.91 1.81 -5.42
CA PRO A 54 -11.27 2.74 -4.36
C PRO A 54 -12.80 2.82 -4.23
N VAL A 55 -13.29 2.86 -2.99
CA VAL A 55 -14.72 3.01 -2.70
C VAL A 55 -15.14 4.42 -3.10
N PRO A 56 -16.18 4.59 -3.94
CA PRO A 56 -16.65 5.91 -4.33
C PRO A 56 -17.27 6.65 -3.13
N PRO A 57 -17.15 7.99 -3.06
CA PRO A 57 -17.85 8.76 -2.04
C PRO A 57 -19.36 8.68 -2.25
N LEU A 58 -20.11 8.79 -1.16
CA LEU A 58 -21.57 8.87 -1.18
C LEU A 58 -22.04 10.13 -1.91
N VAL A 59 -21.38 11.26 -1.62
CA VAL A 59 -21.58 12.55 -2.27
C VAL A 59 -20.23 13.27 -2.33
N GLU A 60 -19.99 13.96 -3.44
CA GLU A 60 -18.87 14.89 -3.61
C GLU A 60 -19.41 16.30 -3.82
N ILE A 61 -18.85 17.29 -3.10
CA ILE A 61 -19.29 18.68 -3.11
C ILE A 61 -18.07 19.56 -3.31
N GLY A 62 -18.06 20.41 -4.33
CA GLY A 62 -17.00 21.41 -4.49
C GLY A 62 -17.06 22.47 -3.38
N ALA A 63 -15.92 22.90 -2.86
CA ALA A 63 -15.84 23.97 -1.87
C ALA A 63 -16.49 25.25 -2.41
N GLY A 64 -17.22 25.97 -1.56
CA GLY A 64 -17.96 27.18 -1.94
C GLY A 64 -19.25 26.93 -2.75
N THR A 65 -19.63 25.68 -3.03
CA THR A 65 -20.93 25.38 -3.68
C THR A 65 -22.09 25.80 -2.74
N PRO A 66 -23.07 26.59 -3.22
CA PRO A 66 -24.19 27.01 -2.38
C PRO A 66 -25.03 25.84 -1.85
N PRO A 67 -25.53 25.89 -0.59
CA PRO A 67 -26.29 24.80 0.02
C PRO A 67 -27.46 24.28 -0.81
N GLY A 68 -28.21 25.17 -1.47
CA GLY A 68 -29.35 24.80 -2.31
C GLY A 68 -29.00 23.87 -3.49
N GLN A 69 -27.73 23.80 -3.91
CA GLN A 69 -27.31 22.93 -5.01
C GLN A 69 -26.90 21.52 -4.55
N TRP A 70 -26.38 21.36 -3.33
CA TRP A 70 -25.89 20.06 -2.83
C TRP A 70 -26.76 19.42 -1.76
N GLN A 71 -27.52 20.20 -0.97
CA GLN A 71 -28.35 19.68 0.13
C GLN A 71 -29.35 18.61 -0.31
N PRO A 72 -30.12 18.77 -1.42
CA PRO A 72 -31.09 17.75 -1.81
C PRO A 72 -30.46 16.39 -2.12
N ALA A 73 -29.29 16.41 -2.77
CA ALA A 73 -28.54 15.19 -3.08
C ALA A 73 -28.00 14.52 -1.81
N LEU A 74 -27.48 15.32 -0.88
CA LEU A 74 -27.00 14.86 0.43
C LEU A 74 -28.12 14.22 1.25
N GLN A 75 -29.26 14.91 1.37
CA GLN A 75 -30.42 14.44 2.13
C GLN A 75 -30.89 13.07 1.64
N GLY A 76 -31.07 12.92 0.32
CA GLY A 76 -31.47 11.64 -0.27
C GLY A 76 -30.43 10.54 -0.01
N ALA A 77 -29.15 10.88 -0.01
CA ALA A 77 -28.08 9.91 0.23
C ALA A 77 -27.98 9.49 1.71
N VAL A 78 -28.13 10.43 2.65
CA VAL A 78 -28.17 10.16 4.10
C VAL A 78 -29.36 9.28 4.46
N ALA A 79 -30.55 9.60 3.92
CA ALA A 79 -31.75 8.80 4.14
C ALA A 79 -31.57 7.36 3.68
N ARG A 80 -31.03 7.15 2.46
CA ARG A 80 -30.74 5.80 1.95
C ARG A 80 -29.69 5.06 2.78
N ALA A 81 -28.61 5.73 3.16
CA ALA A 81 -27.54 5.11 3.97
C ALA A 81 -28.08 4.65 5.33
N ARG A 82 -28.89 5.47 6.00
CA ARG A 82 -29.51 5.12 7.28
C ARG A 82 -30.56 4.02 7.16
N ALA A 83 -31.33 3.99 6.08
CA ALA A 83 -32.28 2.92 5.81
C ALA A 83 -31.60 1.55 5.67
N LEU A 84 -30.39 1.53 5.08
CA LEU A 84 -29.58 0.32 4.96
C LEU A 84 -28.88 -0.06 6.28
N LYS A 85 -28.35 0.92 7.00
CA LYS A 85 -27.63 0.71 8.26
C LYS A 85 -27.97 1.85 9.23
N PRO A 86 -28.86 1.63 10.23
CA PRO A 86 -29.31 2.68 11.15
C PRO A 86 -28.18 3.33 11.97
N ASN A 87 -27.13 2.56 12.26
CA ASN A 87 -25.95 2.98 13.01
C ASN A 87 -24.72 3.26 12.12
N VAL A 88 -24.94 3.77 10.91
CA VAL A 88 -23.86 4.12 9.97
C VAL A 88 -23.06 5.34 10.48
N LEU A 89 -21.74 5.30 10.30
CA LEU A 89 -20.87 6.46 10.54
C LEU A 89 -20.67 7.21 9.22
N PHE A 90 -21.00 8.49 9.20
CA PHE A 90 -20.72 9.41 8.11
C PHE A 90 -19.36 10.07 8.32
N GLN A 91 -18.44 9.87 7.38
CA GLN A 91 -17.13 10.50 7.39
C GLN A 91 -17.11 11.62 6.35
N VAL A 92 -17.14 12.86 6.82
CA VAL A 92 -17.00 14.08 6.01
C VAL A 92 -15.50 14.37 5.85
N ARG A 93 -14.96 14.06 4.68
CA ARG A 93 -13.57 14.39 4.32
C ARG A 93 -13.51 15.73 3.62
N VAL A 94 -12.79 16.67 4.21
CA VAL A 94 -12.48 17.97 3.62
C VAL A 94 -11.10 17.87 2.96
N LEU A 95 -11.06 18.01 1.65
CA LEU A 95 -9.85 17.97 0.84
C LEU A 95 -9.53 19.39 0.40
N VAL A 96 -8.28 19.78 0.55
CA VAL A 96 -7.75 21.01 -0.06
C VAL A 96 -6.53 20.68 -0.92
N PRO A 97 -6.26 21.45 -1.98
CA PRO A 97 -5.02 21.31 -2.73
C PRO A 97 -3.81 21.50 -1.83
N ALA A 98 -2.71 20.80 -2.12
CA ALA A 98 -1.45 21.00 -1.43
C ALA A 98 -1.01 22.47 -1.52
N GLY A 99 -0.69 23.08 -0.38
CA GLY A 99 -0.26 24.47 -0.31
C GLY A 99 1.23 24.62 -0.64
N PRO A 100 1.69 25.84 -0.99
CA PRO A 100 3.12 26.07 -1.23
C PRO A 100 3.93 26.05 0.08
N THR A 101 3.30 26.25 1.24
CA THR A 101 3.92 26.12 2.56
C THR A 101 2.99 25.40 3.55
N PRO A 102 3.55 24.71 4.56
CA PRO A 102 2.75 24.03 5.58
C PRO A 102 1.79 24.97 6.34
N GLN A 103 2.20 26.21 6.58
CA GLN A 103 1.37 27.20 7.27
C GLN A 103 0.15 27.60 6.45
N GLN A 104 0.31 27.82 5.14
CA GLN A 104 -0.80 28.16 4.26
C GLN A 104 -1.75 26.98 4.07
N GLU A 105 -1.21 25.77 3.96
CA GLU A 105 -1.99 24.54 3.89
C GLU A 105 -2.82 24.32 5.17
N GLY A 106 -2.19 24.44 6.34
CA GLY A 106 -2.89 24.33 7.63
C GLY A 106 -4.00 25.37 7.79
N ALA A 107 -3.77 26.61 7.37
CA ALA A 107 -4.79 27.66 7.39
C ALA A 107 -5.96 27.38 6.43
N ALA A 108 -5.66 26.86 5.22
CA ALA A 108 -6.67 26.46 4.25
C ALA A 108 -7.53 25.30 4.76
N LEU A 109 -6.91 24.27 5.33
CA LEU A 109 -7.60 23.14 5.97
C LEU A 109 -8.51 23.61 7.10
N ALA A 110 -7.98 24.41 8.02
CA ALA A 110 -8.75 24.91 9.16
C ALA A 110 -9.96 25.74 8.71
N ARG A 111 -9.80 26.59 7.69
CA ARG A 111 -10.90 27.36 7.11
C ARG A 111 -11.95 26.45 6.47
N ALA A 112 -11.53 25.52 5.61
CA ALA A 112 -12.45 24.63 4.90
C ALA A 112 -13.24 23.72 5.85
N VAL A 113 -12.63 23.27 6.96
CA VAL A 113 -13.34 22.57 8.03
C VAL A 113 -14.35 23.48 8.72
N ALA A 114 -13.94 24.70 9.08
CA ALA A 114 -14.77 25.63 9.82
C ALA A 114 -15.99 26.13 9.01
N THR A 115 -15.87 26.22 7.69
CA THR A 115 -16.96 26.63 6.80
C THR A 115 -17.70 25.41 6.25
N ASP A 116 -17.16 24.79 5.22
CA ASP A 116 -17.92 23.87 4.39
C ASP A 116 -18.07 22.50 5.06
N GLY A 117 -17.01 22.01 5.73
CA GLY A 117 -17.03 20.74 6.45
C GLY A 117 -18.09 20.73 7.57
N ARG A 118 -18.15 21.80 8.37
CA ARG A 118 -19.19 21.98 9.40
C ARG A 118 -20.57 22.14 8.82
N ALA A 119 -20.74 22.87 7.72
CA ALA A 119 -22.04 23.04 7.07
C ALA A 119 -22.60 21.69 6.57
N VAL A 120 -21.77 20.86 5.95
CA VAL A 120 -22.16 19.52 5.50
C VAL A 120 -22.47 18.61 6.68
N ALA A 121 -21.63 18.60 7.73
CA ALA A 121 -21.89 17.82 8.93
C ALA A 121 -23.21 18.22 9.61
N ALA A 122 -23.50 19.53 9.71
CA ALA A 122 -24.74 20.02 10.27
C ALA A 122 -25.96 19.60 9.44
N ALA A 123 -25.84 19.59 8.10
CA ALA A 123 -26.89 19.10 7.22
C ALA A 123 -27.17 17.60 7.43
N ILE A 124 -26.14 16.76 7.56
CA ILE A 124 -26.29 15.32 7.85
C ILE A 124 -27.03 15.09 9.17
N VAL A 125 -26.73 15.89 10.21
CA VAL A 125 -27.42 15.84 11.50
C VAL A 125 -28.88 16.31 11.35
N ALA A 126 -29.12 17.37 10.59
CA ALA A 126 -30.49 17.85 10.31
C ALA A 126 -31.33 16.80 9.55
N ASP A 127 -30.69 15.95 8.76
CA ASP A 127 -31.31 14.82 8.04
C ASP A 127 -31.52 13.57 8.93
N GLY A 128 -31.30 13.69 10.24
CA GLY A 128 -31.66 12.69 11.24
C GLY A 128 -30.53 11.75 11.66
N ALA A 129 -29.28 12.02 11.29
CA ALA A 129 -28.13 11.38 11.93
C ALA A 129 -27.85 12.00 13.32
N THR A 130 -27.26 11.24 14.24
CA THR A 130 -26.77 11.81 15.50
C THR A 130 -25.40 12.45 15.31
N SER A 131 -25.01 13.39 16.17
CA SER A 131 -23.67 13.99 16.11
C SER A 131 -22.54 12.96 16.31
N SER A 132 -22.80 11.89 17.08
CA SER A 132 -21.87 10.76 17.25
C SER A 132 -21.70 9.90 15.98
N GLN A 133 -22.60 10.04 15.00
CA GLN A 133 -22.53 9.37 13.70
C GLN A 133 -21.84 10.22 12.63
N VAL A 134 -21.27 11.38 12.98
CA VAL A 134 -20.60 12.26 12.01
C VAL A 134 -19.17 12.53 12.46
N GLU A 135 -18.21 12.18 11.60
CA GLU A 135 -16.79 12.46 11.77
C GLU A 135 -16.33 13.43 10.69
N ILE A 136 -15.67 14.53 11.08
CA ILE A 136 -15.03 15.44 10.13
C ILE A 136 -13.53 15.15 10.14
N THR A 137 -12.97 14.89 8.97
CA THR A 137 -11.54 14.73 8.75
C THR A 137 -11.09 15.67 7.66
N ALA A 138 -9.85 16.17 7.75
CA ALA A 138 -9.32 17.11 6.77
C ALA A 138 -7.91 16.72 6.39
N MET A 139 -7.61 16.76 5.09
CA MET A 139 -6.28 16.45 4.57
C MET A 139 -6.03 17.21 3.28
N SER A 140 -4.76 17.52 3.03
CA SER A 140 -4.32 17.97 1.73
C SER A 140 -4.23 16.79 0.77
N ASP A 141 -4.59 17.03 -0.48
CA ASP A 141 -4.52 16.04 -1.55
C ASP A 141 -3.98 16.73 -2.81
N SER A 142 -2.87 16.23 -3.34
CA SER A 142 -2.25 16.80 -4.55
C SER A 142 -2.99 16.44 -5.83
N SER A 143 -3.94 15.49 -5.76
CA SER A 143 -4.79 15.12 -6.91
C SER A 143 -5.96 16.08 -7.12
N VAL A 144 -6.31 16.91 -6.12
CA VAL A 144 -7.39 17.89 -6.25
C VAL A 144 -6.83 19.26 -6.61
N THR A 145 -7.47 19.93 -7.56
CA THR A 145 -7.08 21.28 -8.03
C THR A 145 -7.84 22.39 -7.31
N ALA A 146 -8.93 22.04 -6.61
CA ALA A 146 -9.74 22.94 -5.79
C ALA A 146 -10.19 22.22 -4.51
N GLY A 147 -10.69 22.97 -3.54
CA GLY A 147 -11.26 22.38 -2.32
C GLY A 147 -12.48 21.52 -2.65
N VAL A 148 -12.55 20.33 -2.06
CA VAL A 148 -13.62 19.35 -2.28
C VAL A 148 -13.99 18.69 -0.97
N ILE A 149 -15.27 18.44 -0.75
CA ILE A 149 -15.78 17.67 0.38
C ILE A 149 -16.31 16.35 -0.16
N ARG A 150 -15.85 15.25 0.43
CA ARG A 150 -16.31 13.90 0.12
C ARG A 150 -16.96 13.29 1.35
N VAL A 151 -18.21 12.86 1.23
CA VAL A 151 -18.90 12.15 2.30
C VAL A 151 -18.78 10.66 2.05
N TYR A 152 -18.29 9.92 3.03
CA TYR A 152 -18.22 8.46 3.01
C TYR A 152 -19.10 7.86 4.11
N VAL A 153 -19.40 6.57 3.96
CA VAL A 153 -20.15 5.79 4.95
C VAL A 153 -19.32 4.61 5.43
N ARG A 154 -19.40 4.28 6.72
CA ARG A 154 -18.71 3.14 7.35
C ARG A 154 -19.65 2.26 8.20
#